data_AF-A0A2K3JBL5-F1
#
_entry.id   AF-A0A2K3JBL5-F1
#
_cell.length_a   1.000
_cell.length_b   1.000
_cell.length_c   1.000
_cell.angle_alpha   90.00
_cell.angle_beta   90.00
_cell.angle_gamma   90.00
#
_symmetry.space_group_name_H-M   'P 1'
#
loop_
_entity.id
_entity.type
_entity.pdbx_description
1 polymer ?
#
loop_
_entity_poly.entity_id
_entity_poly.type
_entity_poly.pdbx_seq_one_letter_code
_entity_poly.pdbx_strand_id
1 'polypeptide(L)'
;MRHSIQVGFSFGLTSGIITTLGIIVGLNSGTHSQLAVIGGILTIAIADSLSDAMGIHISEEAENKHSSKEVWESTFATFFFKLIVASSFIIPVLIFALEHAVIVNVAWGLVLLTIFSYKVAQICKKNVLHVVAEHLIIGVAVIIIANYVGVIISNVFS
;
A
#
# COMPACT_ATOMS: atom_id res chain seq x y z
N MET A 1 21.17 0.78 -5.18
CA MET A 1 20.23 0.24 -6.19
C MET A 1 20.28 1.14 -7.41
N ARG A 2 19.95 0.63 -8.61
CA ARG A 2 19.72 1.50 -9.78
C ARG A 2 18.49 2.38 -9.52
N HIS A 3 18.50 3.61 -10.04
CA HIS A 3 17.45 4.59 -9.82
C HIS A 3 16.06 4.03 -10.17
N SER A 4 15.94 3.40 -11.34
CA SER A 4 14.71 2.78 -11.83
C SER A 4 14.04 1.83 -10.83
N ILE A 5 14.81 0.90 -10.28
CA ILE A 5 14.32 -0.07 -9.29
C ILE A 5 13.99 0.62 -7.96
N GLN A 6 14.74 1.65 -7.58
CA GLN A 6 14.51 2.38 -6.34
C GLN A 6 13.19 3.16 -6.35
N VAL A 7 12.81 3.75 -7.49
CA VAL A 7 11.52 4.43 -7.66
C VAL A 7 10.39 3.45 -7.43
N GLY A 8 10.38 2.34 -8.17
CA GLY A 8 9.32 1.34 -8.04
C GLY A 8 9.28 0.65 -6.68
N PHE A 9 10.43 0.42 -6.06
CA PHE A 9 10.51 -0.08 -4.68
C PHE A 9 9.89 0.89 -3.68
N SER A 10 10.31 2.15 -3.68
CA SER A 10 9.90 3.11 -2.65
C SER A 10 8.41 3.44 -2.76
N PHE A 11 7.93 3.62 -4.00
CA PHE A 11 6.54 3.92 -4.27
C PHE A 11 5.63 2.70 -4.08
N GLY A 12 5.94 1.57 -4.74
CA GLY A 12 5.09 0.38 -4.74
C GLY A 12 4.88 -0.22 -3.34
N LEU A 13 5.93 -0.23 -2.50
CA LEU A 13 5.81 -0.74 -1.13
C LEU A 13 4.94 0.16 -0.25
N THR A 14 5.20 1.47 -0.25
CA THR A 14 4.50 2.43 0.62
C THR A 14 3.03 2.55 0.21
N SER A 15 2.77 2.71 -1.10
CA SER A 15 1.43 2.79 -1.68
C SER A 15 0.64 1.50 -1.42
N GLY A 16 1.26 0.34 -1.66
CA GLY A 16 0.63 -0.97 -1.41
C GLY A 16 0.20 -1.16 0.04
N ILE A 17 0.99 -0.73 1.02
CA ILE A 17 0.62 -0.85 2.44
C ILE A 17 -0.56 0.06 2.78
N ILE A 18 -0.43 1.35 2.47
CA ILE A 18 -1.40 2.36 2.91
C ILE A 18 -2.77 2.10 2.27
N THR A 19 -2.83 1.84 0.96
CA THR A 19 -4.09 1.58 0.26
C THR A 19 -4.74 0.29 0.76
N THR A 20 -3.97 -0.80 0.93
CA THR A 20 -4.53 -2.07 1.39
C THR A 20 -5.04 -2.00 2.84
N LEU A 21 -4.33 -1.30 3.73
CA LEU A 21 -4.83 -1.05 5.09
C LEU A 21 -6.14 -0.24 5.10
N GLY A 22 -6.21 0.83 4.30
CA GLY A 22 -7.42 1.63 4.16
C GLY A 22 -8.62 0.78 3.71
N ILE A 23 -8.42 -0.06 2.70
CA ILE A 23 -9.47 -0.95 2.18
C ILE A 23 -9.90 -1.98 3.22
N ILE A 24 -8.97 -2.65 3.90
CA ILE A 24 -9.28 -3.66 4.91
C ILE A 24 -10.11 -3.04 6.04
N VAL A 25 -9.66 -1.92 6.57
CA VAL A 25 -10.30 -1.29 7.73
C VAL A 25 -11.65 -0.68 7.35
N GLY A 26 -11.75 0.00 6.21
CA GLY A 26 -12.99 0.61 5.74
C GLY A 26 -14.05 -0.41 5.33
N LEU A 27 -13.68 -1.48 4.62
CA LEU A 27 -14.62 -2.54 4.26
C LEU A 27 -15.06 -3.34 5.49
N ASN A 28 -14.14 -3.60 6.43
CA ASN A 28 -14.50 -4.26 7.68
C ASN A 28 -15.51 -3.45 8.49
N SER A 29 -15.29 -2.13 8.67
CA SER A 29 -16.21 -1.30 9.42
C SER A 29 -17.53 -1.02 8.70
N GLY A 30 -17.53 -1.05 7.38
CA GLY A 30 -18.75 -0.84 6.59
C GLY A 30 -19.64 -2.07 6.44
N THR A 31 -19.03 -3.26 6.38
CA THR A 31 -19.74 -4.48 5.94
C THR A 31 -19.66 -5.65 6.91
N HIS A 32 -18.65 -5.69 7.79
CA HIS A 32 -18.29 -6.86 8.60
C HIS A 32 -18.16 -8.17 7.78
N SER A 33 -17.92 -8.07 6.47
CA SER A 33 -17.91 -9.21 5.55
C SER A 33 -16.48 -9.59 5.16
N GLN A 34 -16.07 -10.80 5.54
CA GLN A 34 -14.78 -11.35 5.17
C GLN A 34 -14.65 -11.48 3.64
N LEU A 35 -15.73 -11.82 2.95
CA LEU A 35 -15.77 -11.90 1.49
C LEU A 35 -15.50 -10.53 0.84
N ALA A 36 -16.12 -9.46 1.38
CA ALA A 36 -15.88 -8.10 0.89
C ALA A 36 -14.42 -7.69 1.09
N VAL A 37 -13.84 -7.98 2.26
CA VAL A 37 -12.43 -7.67 2.55
C VAL A 37 -11.47 -8.44 1.64
N ILE A 38 -11.68 -9.74 1.43
CA ILE A 38 -10.84 -10.54 0.51
C ILE A 38 -10.96 -10.02 -0.92
N GLY A 39 -12.19 -9.76 -1.39
CA GLY A 39 -12.43 -9.16 -2.70
C GLY A 39 -11.72 -7.83 -2.86
N GLY A 40 -11.84 -6.95 -1.86
CA GLY A 40 -11.14 -5.68 -1.81
C GLY A 40 -9.62 -5.80 -1.93
N ILE A 41 -9.00 -6.66 -1.11
CA ILE A 41 -7.54 -6.88 -1.14
C ILE A 41 -7.08 -7.37 -2.52
N LEU A 42 -7.73 -8.39 -3.08
CA LEU A 42 -7.29 -8.97 -4.35
C LEU A 42 -7.52 -8.04 -5.54
N THR A 43 -8.67 -7.36 -5.58
CA THR A 43 -8.99 -6.42 -6.66
C THR A 43 -8.01 -5.25 -6.67
N ILE A 44 -7.70 -4.63 -5.52
CA ILE A 44 -6.70 -3.55 -5.48
C ILE A 44 -5.30 -4.09 -5.77
N ALA A 45 -4.93 -5.26 -5.23
CA ALA A 45 -3.59 -5.81 -5.44
C ALA A 45 -3.27 -5.96 -6.94
N ILE A 46 -4.27 -6.28 -7.77
CA ILE A 46 -4.10 -6.39 -9.22
C ILE A 46 -4.31 -5.05 -9.91
N ALA A 47 -5.51 -4.47 -9.79
CA ALA A 47 -5.91 -3.31 -10.59
C ALA A 47 -5.12 -2.05 -10.20
N ASP A 48 -4.96 -1.81 -8.91
CA ASP A 48 -4.25 -0.65 -8.38
C ASP A 48 -2.74 -0.76 -8.64
N SER A 49 -2.17 -1.96 -8.55
CA SER A 49 -0.75 -2.17 -8.90
C SER A 49 -0.46 -1.95 -10.39
N LEU A 50 -1.37 -2.35 -11.28
CA LEU A 50 -1.25 -2.05 -12.71
C LEU A 50 -1.40 -0.56 -13.00
N SER A 51 -2.39 0.09 -12.38
CA SER A 51 -2.63 1.53 -12.53
C SER A 51 -1.42 2.34 -12.07
N ASP A 52 -0.89 2.05 -10.89
CA ASP A 52 0.29 2.73 -10.34
C ASP A 52 1.56 2.46 -11.14
N ALA A 53 1.77 1.23 -11.61
CA ALA A 53 2.90 0.92 -12.48
C ALA A 53 2.85 1.71 -13.79
N MET A 54 1.66 1.85 -14.38
CA MET A 54 1.46 2.70 -15.56
C MET A 54 1.67 4.19 -15.22
N GLY A 55 1.23 4.64 -14.05
CA GLY A 55 1.49 6.00 -13.57
C GLY A 55 2.98 6.31 -13.48
N ILE A 56 3.77 5.40 -12.90
CA ILE A 56 5.23 5.51 -12.84
C ILE A 56 5.84 5.44 -14.24
N HIS A 57 5.36 4.55 -15.11
CA HIS A 57 5.83 4.46 -16.51
C HIS A 57 5.72 5.82 -17.22
N ILE A 58 4.52 6.41 -17.20
CA ILE A 58 4.24 7.69 -17.86
C ILE A 58 5.06 8.81 -17.21
N SER A 59 5.21 8.81 -15.88
CA SER A 59 6.03 9.80 -15.16
C SER A 59 7.50 9.76 -15.60
N GLU A 60 8.10 8.57 -15.67
CA GLU A 60 9.50 8.39 -16.06
C GLU A 60 9.72 8.68 -17.55
N GLU A 61 8.77 8.32 -18.41
CA GLU A 61 8.79 8.65 -19.84
C GLU A 61 8.70 10.16 -20.07
N ALA A 62 7.81 10.85 -19.34
CA ALA A 62 7.61 12.29 -19.47
C ALA A 62 8.84 13.12 -19.07
N GLU A 63 9.70 12.62 -18.18
CA GLU A 63 10.94 13.29 -17.81
C GLU A 63 11.93 13.43 -18.98
N ASN A 64 11.83 12.61 -20.03
CA ASN A 64 12.73 12.60 -21.19
C ASN A 64 14.24 12.53 -20.84
N LYS A 65 14.57 11.98 -19.67
CA LYS A 65 15.94 11.80 -19.17
C LYS A 65 16.35 10.33 -19.05
N HIS A 66 15.38 9.43 -19.00
CA HIS A 66 15.58 8.01 -18.76
C HIS A 66 15.51 7.23 -20.08
N SER A 67 16.32 6.18 -20.19
CA SER A 67 16.22 5.27 -21.32
C SER A 67 14.93 4.46 -21.24
N SER A 68 14.40 4.02 -22.39
CA SER A 68 13.20 3.15 -22.43
C SER A 68 13.35 1.91 -21.53
N LYS A 69 14.57 1.36 -21.43
CA LYS A 69 14.88 0.25 -20.52
C LYS A 69 14.66 0.63 -19.05
N GLU A 70 15.11 1.80 -18.62
CA GLU A 70 14.95 2.27 -17.24
C GLU A 70 13.48 2.53 -16.90
N VAL A 71 12.72 3.12 -17.83
CA VAL A 71 11.27 3.33 -17.68
C VAL A 71 10.54 2.00 -17.45
N TRP A 72 10.83 0.98 -18.26
CA TRP A 72 10.26 -0.35 -18.07
C TRP A 72 10.73 -1.04 -16.79
N GLU A 73 11.99 -0.86 -16.39
CA GLU A 73 12.48 -1.36 -15.10
C GLU A 73 11.70 -0.74 -13.92
N SER A 74 11.45 0.58 -13.92
CA SER A 74 10.64 1.27 -12.90
C SER A 74 9.20 0.76 -12.90
N THR A 75 8.63 0.52 -14.08
CA THR A 75 7.27 0.01 -14.27
C THR A 75 7.10 -1.37 -13.64
N PHE A 76 7.95 -2.33 -14.03
CA PHE A 76 7.89 -3.69 -13.51
C PHE A 76 8.19 -3.73 -12.02
N ALA A 77 9.19 -2.96 -11.55
CA ALA A 77 9.50 -2.86 -10.13
C ALA A 77 8.27 -2.39 -9.33
N THR A 78 7.61 -1.32 -9.77
CA THR A 78 6.40 -0.79 -9.12
C THR A 78 5.30 -1.84 -9.04
N PHE A 79 4.99 -2.48 -10.17
CA PHE A 79 3.96 -3.51 -10.26
C PHE A 79 4.22 -4.66 -9.29
N PHE A 80 5.41 -5.26 -9.33
CA PHE A 80 5.72 -6.44 -8.52
C PHE A 80 5.81 -6.12 -7.04
N PHE A 81 6.46 -5.02 -6.64
CA PHE A 81 6.54 -4.67 -5.23
C PHE A 81 5.17 -4.37 -4.64
N LYS A 82 4.32 -3.63 -5.36
CA LYS A 82 2.98 -3.31 -4.89
C LYS A 82 2.09 -4.55 -4.84
N LEU A 83 2.08 -5.36 -5.91
CA LEU A 83 1.29 -6.60 -5.98
C LEU A 83 1.63 -7.55 -4.84
N ILE A 84 2.92 -7.82 -4.61
CA ILE A 84 3.36 -8.77 -3.58
C ILE A 84 3.01 -8.25 -2.19
N VAL A 85 3.25 -6.97 -1.91
CA VAL A 85 2.96 -6.40 -0.59
C VAL A 85 1.46 -6.35 -0.32
N ALA A 86 0.65 -5.86 -1.26
CA ALA A 86 -0.80 -5.85 -1.12
C ALA A 86 -1.36 -7.27 -0.91
N SER A 87 -0.86 -8.24 -1.68
CA SER A 87 -1.27 -9.65 -1.55
C SER A 87 -0.89 -10.25 -0.19
N SER A 88 0.17 -9.77 0.48
CA SER A 88 0.57 -10.29 1.80
C SER A 88 -0.50 -10.11 2.88
N PHE A 89 -1.35 -9.09 2.76
CA PHE A 89 -2.42 -8.79 3.73
C PHE A 89 -3.60 -9.78 3.65
N ILE A 90 -3.66 -10.63 2.63
CA ILE A 90 -4.67 -11.70 2.60
C ILE A 90 -4.37 -12.78 3.64
N ILE A 91 -3.10 -12.98 4.00
CA ILE A 91 -2.65 -14.09 4.84
C ILE A 91 -3.34 -14.04 6.22
N PRO A 92 -3.37 -12.91 6.95
CA PRO A 92 -4.08 -12.85 8.22
C PRO A 92 -5.60 -13.08 8.09
N VAL A 93 -6.23 -12.65 6.99
CA VAL A 93 -7.67 -12.81 6.76
C VAL A 93 -8.05 -14.27 6.49
N LEU A 94 -7.12 -15.07 5.96
CA LEU A 94 -7.36 -16.51 5.72
C LEU A 94 -7.14 -17.38 6.96
N ILE A 95 -6.34 -16.91 7.91
CA ILE A 95 -5.93 -17.70 9.09
C ILE A 95 -6.76 -17.34 10.33
N PHE A 96 -7.14 -16.07 10.49
CA PHE A 96 -7.82 -15.58 11.68
C PHE A 96 -9.28 -15.20 11.40
N ALA A 97 -10.10 -15.16 12.45
CA ALA A 97 -11.41 -14.52 12.39
C ALA A 97 -11.26 -13.03 12.03
N LEU A 98 -12.23 -12.48 11.30
CA LEU A 98 -12.11 -11.16 10.65
C LEU A 98 -11.67 -10.04 11.61
N GLU A 99 -12.26 -9.95 12.80
CA GLU A 99 -11.91 -8.95 13.81
C GLU A 99 -10.42 -9.03 14.22
N HIS A 100 -9.93 -10.25 14.45
CA HIS A 100 -8.53 -10.49 14.80
C HIS A 100 -7.61 -10.27 13.59
N ALA A 101 -8.05 -10.69 12.40
CA ALA A 101 -7.31 -10.49 11.16
C ALA A 101 -7.05 -9.02 10.86
N VAL A 102 -8.02 -8.14 11.11
CA VAL A 102 -7.87 -6.68 10.93
C VAL A 102 -6.81 -6.12 11.85
N ILE A 103 -6.82 -6.49 13.14
CA ILE A 103 -5.80 -6.04 14.11
C ILE A 103 -4.40 -6.51 13.69
N VAL A 104 -4.27 -7.78 13.30
CA VAL A 104 -3.01 -8.35 12.81
C VAL A 104 -2.54 -7.65 11.54
N ASN A 105 -3.45 -7.35 10.60
CA ASN A 105 -3.12 -6.63 9.37
C ASN A 105 -2.66 -5.19 9.65
N VAL A 106 -3.32 -4.48 10.57
CA VAL A 106 -2.89 -3.13 10.98
C VAL A 106 -1.47 -3.19 11.58
N ALA A 107 -1.22 -4.12 12.49
CA ALA A 107 0.11 -4.29 13.08
C ALA A 107 1.16 -4.64 12.00
N TRP A 108 0.85 -5.60 11.12
CA TRP A 108 1.70 -6.01 10.01
C TRP A 108 2.04 -4.85 9.08
N GLY A 109 1.03 -4.08 8.69
CA GLY A 109 1.21 -2.93 7.81
C GLY A 109 2.04 -1.81 8.43
N LEU A 110 1.83 -1.49 9.71
CA LEU A 110 2.66 -0.49 10.41
C LEU A 110 4.12 -0.95 10.57
N VAL A 111 4.35 -2.25 10.82
CA VAL A 111 5.71 -2.82 10.86
C VAL A 111 6.38 -2.72 9.50
N LEU A 112 5.70 -3.15 8.42
CA LEU A 112 6.21 -3.03 7.06
C LEU A 112 6.51 -1.58 6.69
N LEU A 113 5.58 -0.66 7.00
CA LEU A 113 5.72 0.76 6.70
C LEU A 113 6.92 1.35 7.42
N THR A 114 7.14 0.99 8.69
CA THR A 114 8.30 1.40 9.46
C THR A 114 9.60 0.88 8.83
N ILE A 115 9.67 -0.41 8.52
CA ILE A 115 10.86 -1.05 7.93
C ILE A 115 11.21 -0.42 6.59
N PHE A 116 10.23 -0.18 5.72
CA PHE A 116 10.48 0.38 4.40
C PHE A 116 10.77 1.88 4.45
N SER A 117 10.10 2.64 5.31
CA SER A 117 10.39 4.06 5.52
C SER A 117 11.81 4.26 6.06
N TYR A 118 12.25 3.39 6.98
CA TYR A 118 13.63 3.36 7.45
C TYR A 118 14.62 3.13 6.29
N LYS A 119 14.36 2.12 5.45
CA LYS A 119 15.21 1.83 4.28
C LYS A 119 15.25 2.98 3.28
N VAL A 120 14.11 3.58 2.96
CA VAL A 120 14.03 4.74 2.06
C VAL A 120 14.83 5.91 2.62
N ALA A 121 14.69 6.20 3.92
CA ALA A 121 15.44 7.28 4.56
C ALA A 121 16.96 7.06 4.49
N GLN A 122 17.43 5.82 4.69
CA GLN A 122 18.84 5.48 4.56
C GLN A 122 19.34 5.66 3.11
N ILE A 123 18.60 5.16 2.12
CA ILE A 123 19.00 5.26 0.71
C ILE A 123 19.03 6.73 0.26
N CYS A 124 18.05 7.52 0.69
CA CYS A 124 17.94 8.94 0.36
C CYS A 124 18.80 9.85 1.26
N LYS A 125 19.58 9.29 2.19
CA LYS A 125 20.40 10.04 3.18
C LYS A 125 19.62 11.12 3.94
N LYS A 126 18.34 10.84 4.26
CA LYS A 126 17.46 11.73 5.03
C LYS A 126 17.46 11.36 6.51
N ASN A 127 16.94 12.25 7.35
CA ASN A 127 16.70 11.93 8.76
C ASN A 127 15.67 10.79 8.87
N VAL A 128 16.10 9.67 9.44
CA VAL A 128 15.31 8.44 9.56
C VAL A 128 14.05 8.65 10.39
N LEU A 129 14.17 9.31 11.56
CA LEU A 129 13.04 9.53 12.45
C LEU A 129 11.96 10.38 11.79
N HIS A 130 12.37 11.42 11.06
CA HIS A 130 11.44 12.29 10.35
C HIS A 130 10.63 11.55 9.28
N VAL A 131 11.29 10.79 8.39
CA VAL A 131 10.62 10.06 7.31
C VAL A 131 9.71 8.96 7.85
N VAL A 132 10.18 8.20 8.85
CA VAL A 132 9.36 7.15 9.48
C VAL A 132 8.13 7.75 10.17
N ALA A 133 8.29 8.85 10.90
CA ALA A 133 7.19 9.53 11.56
C ALA A 133 6.18 10.07 10.55
N GLU A 134 6.63 10.72 9.47
CA GLU A 134 5.77 11.26 8.41
C GLU A 134 4.91 10.16 7.79
N HIS A 135 5.53 9.07 7.34
CA HIS A 135 4.80 7.97 6.72
C HIS A 135 3.85 7.27 7.68
N LEU A 136 4.24 7.05 8.95
CA LEU A 136 3.37 6.46 9.95
C LEU A 136 2.17 7.35 10.27
N ILE A 137 2.36 8.68 10.38
CA ILE A 137 1.25 9.63 10.59
C ILE A 137 0.26 9.56 9.44
N ILE A 138 0.74 9.56 8.19
CA ILE A 138 -0.12 9.44 7.00
C ILE A 138 -0.86 8.10 7.02
N GLY A 139 -0.15 6.99 7.28
CA GLY A 139 -0.76 5.66 7.35
C GLY A 139 -1.85 5.56 8.42
N VAL A 140 -1.60 6.08 9.63
CA VAL A 140 -2.58 6.13 10.72
C VAL A 140 -3.77 7.02 10.35
N ALA A 141 -3.54 8.17 9.73
CA ALA A 141 -4.62 9.03 9.26
C ALA A 141 -5.52 8.32 8.25
N VAL A 142 -4.94 7.60 7.28
CA VAL A 142 -5.70 6.80 6.30
C VAL A 142 -6.54 5.72 6.98
N ILE A 143 -5.96 4.99 7.94
CA ILE A 143 -6.69 3.96 8.71
C ILE A 143 -7.91 4.55 9.42
N ILE A 144 -7.72 5.68 10.12
CA ILE A 144 -8.78 6.34 10.88
C ILE A 144 -9.88 6.86 9.93
N ILE A 145 -9.49 7.58 8.87
CA ILE A 145 -10.44 8.14 7.91
C ILE A 145 -11.23 7.03 7.22
N ALA A 146 -10.56 5.98 6.74
CA ALA A 146 -11.22 4.85 6.09
C ALA A 146 -12.19 4.13 7.02
N ASN A 147 -11.82 3.96 8.31
CA ASN A 147 -12.72 3.39 9.31
C ASN A 147 -14.01 4.19 9.44
N TYR A 148 -13.92 5.51 9.65
CA TYR A 148 -15.08 6.39 9.77
C TYR A 148 -15.93 6.41 8.51
N VAL A 149 -15.30 6.48 7.33
CA VAL A 149 -16.01 6.41 6.05
C VAL A 149 -16.80 5.11 5.95
N GLY A 150 -16.20 3.96 6.32
CA GLY A 150 -16.91 2.68 6.34
C GLY A 150 -18.12 2.68 7.28
N VAL A 151 -17.95 3.17 8.52
CA VAL A 151 -19.06 3.28 9.50
C VAL A 151 -20.19 4.18 8.98
N ILE A 152 -19.85 5.32 8.39
CA ILE A 152 -20.83 6.25 7.81
C ILE A 152 -21.60 5.58 6.68
N ILE A 153 -20.90 4.89 5.76
CA ILE A 153 -21.53 4.18 4.65
C ILE A 153 -22.50 3.10 5.20
N SER A 154 -22.08 2.34 6.21
CA SER A 154 -22.95 1.36 6.86
C SER A 154 -24.21 2.05 7.39
N ASN A 155 -24.08 3.06 8.25
CA ASN A 155 -25.22 3.71 8.89
C ASN A 155 -26.19 4.40 7.93
N VAL A 156 -25.71 4.88 6.78
CA VAL A 156 -26.54 5.63 5.80
C VAL A 156 -27.21 4.69 4.79
N PHE A 157 -26.56 3.59 4.43
CA PHE A 157 -26.99 2.74 3.31
C PHE A 157 -27.36 1.29 3.70
N SER A 158 -27.35 0.94 4.99
CA SER A 158 -27.83 -0.37 5.48
C SER A 158 -29.24 -0.34 6.05
#